data_AF-A0A1G8LCY1-F1
#
_entry.id   AF-A0A1G8LCY1-F1
#
_cell.length_a   1.000
_cell.length_b   1.000
_cell.length_c   1.000
_cell.angle_alpha   90.00
_cell.angle_beta   90.00
_cell.angle_gamma   90.00
#
_symmetry.space_group_name_H-M   'P 1'
#
loop_
_entity.id
_entity.type
_entity.pdbx_description
1 polymer ?
#
loop_
_entity_poly.entity_id
_entity_poly.type
_entity_poly.pdbx_seq_one_letter_code
_entity_poly.pdbx_strand_id
1 'polypeptide(L)' 'MRHDWIIDVLTDLQTFARANNLEALAGQLDDTRLVAQVEIASTSTRGAIGLCGATSRSGRVPGAA' A
#
# COMPACT_ATOMS: atom_id res chain seq x y z
N MET A 1 -9.09 8.55 -1.37
CA MET A 1 -9.44 8.91 -2.77
C MET A 1 -8.44 8.44 -3.82
N ARG A 2 -7.13 8.70 -3.72
CA ARG A 2 -6.19 8.33 -4.82
C ARG A 2 -6.03 6.82 -5.02
N HIS A 3 -6.20 6.02 -3.97
CA HIS A 3 -5.94 4.58 -4.01
C HIS A 3 -7.17 3.71 -3.76
N ASP A 4 -8.33 4.28 -3.41
CA ASP A 4 -9.49 3.48 -3.01
C ASP A 4 -10.17 2.80 -4.22
N TRP A 5 -10.03 3.40 -5.42
CA TRP A 5 -10.59 2.87 -6.67
C TRP A 5 -10.11 1.45 -6.99
N ILE A 6 -8.92 1.05 -6.53
CA ILE A 6 -8.39 -0.29 -6.79
C ILE A 6 -9.16 -1.36 -6.01
N ILE A 7 -9.75 -1.02 -4.86
CA ILE A 7 -10.53 -1.96 -4.05
C ILE A 7 -11.83 -2.31 -4.77
N ASP A 8 -12.45 -1.34 -5.43
CA ASP A 8 -13.65 -1.56 -6.24
C ASP A 8 -13.31 -2.46 -7.45
N VAL A 9 -12.22 -2.16 -8.17
CA VAL A 9 -11.76 -2.99 -9.29
C VAL A 9 -11.43 -4.43 -8.87
N LEU A 10 -10.76 -4.62 -7.73
CA LEU A 10 -10.46 -5.97 -7.22
C LEU A 10 -11.74 -6.72 -6.83
N THR A 11 -12.76 -6.01 -6.35
CA THR A 11 -14.07 -6.58 -6.02
C THR A 11 -14.82 -7.01 -7.29
N ASP A 12 -14.78 -6.21 -8.34
CA ASP A 12 -15.37 -6.54 -9.64
C ASP A 12 -14.69 -7.77 -10.26
N LEU A 13 -13.35 -7.82 -10.23
CA LEU A 13 -12.59 -8.97 -10.72
C LEU A 13 -12.86 -10.23 -9.91
N GLN A 14 -13.03 -10.12 -8.58
CA GLN A 14 -13.38 -11.27 -7.73
C GLN A 14 -14.77 -11.80 -8.10
N THR A 15 -15.72 -10.91 -8.34
CA THR A 15 -17.08 -11.28 -8.78
C THR A 15 -17.05 -11.95 -10.14
N PHE A 16 -16.27 -11.42 -11.08
CA PHE A 16 -16.05 -12.05 -12.38
C PHE A 16 -15.42 -13.44 -12.23
N ALA A 17 -14.39 -13.60 -11.39
CA ALA A 17 -13.72 -14.87 -11.17
C ALA A 17 -14.69 -15.94 -10.63
N ARG A 18 -15.52 -15.58 -9.63
CA ARG A 18 -16.55 -16.46 -9.08
C ARG A 18 -17.61 -16.83 -10.12
N ALA A 19 -18.08 -15.86 -10.90
CA ALA A 19 -19.07 -16.11 -11.96
C ALA A 19 -18.55 -17.05 -13.07
N ASN A 20 -17.23 -17.17 -13.22
CA ASN A 20 -16.58 -18.02 -14.23
C ASN A 20 -15.93 -19.28 -13.64
N ASN A 21 -16.24 -19.65 -12.40
CA ASN A 21 -15.68 -20.81 -11.69
C ASN A 21 -14.14 -20.78 -11.59
N LEU A 22 -13.53 -19.60 -11.56
CA LEU A 22 -12.09 -19.39 -11.40
C LEU A 22 -11.73 -19.25 -9.92
N GLU A 23 -12.00 -20.28 -9.11
CA GLU A 23 -11.88 -20.22 -7.64
C GLU A 23 -10.46 -19.86 -7.16
N ALA A 24 -9.42 -20.37 -7.82
CA ALA A 24 -8.04 -20.03 -7.49
C ALA A 24 -7.76 -18.52 -7.69
N LEU A 25 -8.32 -17.93 -8.76
CA LEU A 25 -8.20 -16.50 -9.01
C LEU A 25 -9.02 -15.68 -8.00
N ALA A 26 -10.22 -16.13 -7.67
CA ALA A 26 -11.06 -15.47 -6.66
C ALA A 26 -10.37 -15.43 -5.28
N GLY A 27 -9.68 -16.51 -4.89
CA GLY A 27 -8.86 -16.56 -3.69
C GLY A 27 -7.67 -15.60 -3.72
N GLN A 28 -6.90 -15.59 -4.81
CA GLN A 28 -5.78 -14.64 -4.97
C GLN A 28 -6.23 -13.18 -4.93
N LEU A 29 -7.41 -12.88 -5.49
CA LEU A 29 -7.99 -11.53 -5.46
C LEU A 29 -8.45 -11.13 -4.05
N ASP A 30 -8.87 -12.09 -3.21
CA ASP A 30 -9.20 -11.84 -1.81
C ASP A 30 -7.96 -11.44 -1.01
N ASP A 31 -6.88 -12.23 -1.14
CA ASP A 31 -5.58 -11.93 -0.50
C ASP A 31 -5.03 -10.58 -0.96
N THR A 32 -5.08 -10.32 -2.27
CA THR A 32 -4.62 -9.05 -2.87
C THR A 32 -5.40 -7.86 -2.31
N ARG A 33 -6.72 -8.01 -2.15
CA ARG A 33 -7.59 -6.97 -1.59
C ARG A 33 -7.26 -6.69 -0.12
N LEU A 34 -6.91 -7.70 0.68
CA LEU A 34 -6.49 -7.52 2.07
C LEU A 34 -5.18 -6.73 2.15
N VAL A 35 -4.18 -7.10 1.35
CA VAL A 35 -2.89 -6.37 1.29
C VAL A 35 -3.11 -4.92 0.85
N ALA A 36 -3.91 -4.69 -0.19
CA ALA A 36 -4.22 -3.34 -0.66
C ALA A 36 -4.88 -2.47 0.43
N GLN A 37 -5.83 -3.02 1.19
CA GLN A 37 -6.46 -2.29 2.30
C GLN A 37 -5.45 -1.90 3.38
N VAL A 38 -4.55 -2.81 3.77
CA VAL A 38 -3.50 -2.54 4.77
C VAL A 38 -2.57 -1.43 4.29
N GLU A 39 -2.12 -1.47 3.04
CA GLU A 39 -1.20 -0.48 2.48
C GLU A 39 -1.86 0.90 2.32
N ILE A 40 -3.13 0.95 1.91
CA ILE A 40 -3.89 2.19 1.79
C ILE A 40 -4.12 2.82 3.18
N ALA A 41 -4.50 2.02 4.17
CA ALA A 41 -4.66 2.48 5.55
C ALA A 41 -3.32 2.99 6.15
N SER A 42 -2.22 2.29 5.84
CA SER A 42 -0.87 2.66 6.29
C SER A 42 -0.38 3.95 5.61
N THR A 43 -0.69 4.14 4.33
CA THR A 43 -0.35 5.36 3.57
C THR A 43 -1.17 6.56 4.06
N SER A 44 -2.45 6.35 4.39
CA SER A 44 -3.29 7.37 5.04
C SER A 44 -2.70 7.79 6.39
N THR A 45 -2.27 6.82 7.19
CA THR A 45 -1.64 7.06 8.50
C THR A 45 -0.32 7.83 8.37
N ARG A 46 0.53 7.48 7.38
CA ARG A 46 1.82 8.18 7.15
C ARG A 46 1.66 9.65 6.73
N GLY A 47 0.50 10.05 6.20
CA GLY A 47 0.19 11.46 5.93
C GLY A 47 -0.14 12.28 7.19
N ALA A 48 -0.61 11.63 8.26
CA ALA A 48 -1.02 12.29 9.51
C ALA A 48 0.11 12.38 10.55
N ILE A 49 1.11 11.50 10.49
CA ILE A 49 2.32 11.63 11.31
C ILE A 49 3.29 12.55 10.57
N GLY A 50 3.13 13.85 10.76
CA GLY A 50 4.07 14.85 10.29
C GLY A 50 5.49 14.47 10.71
N LEU A 51 6.33 14.10 9.74
CA LEU A 51 7.78 14.15 9.89
C LEU A 51 8.19 15.62 10.00
N CYS A 52 7.92 16.24 11.15
CA CYS A 52 8.76 17.29 11.70
C CYS A 52 10.03 16.64 12.24
N GLY A 53 10.83 16.09 11.33
CA GLY A 53 12.21 15.68 11.60
C GLY A 53 13.17 16.79 11.22
N ALA A 54 12.95 18.01 11.70
CA ALA A 54 14.03 18.99 11.75
C ALA A 54 14.99 18.52 12.85
N THR A 55 16.17 18.02 12.49
CA THR A 55 17.46 18.58 12.92
C THR A 55 18.62 17.99 12.11
N SER A 56 19.50 18.90 11.75
CA SER A 56 20.78 18.75 11.11
C SER A 56 21.80 18.02 12.00
N ARG A 57 22.62 17.14 11.41
CA ARG A 57 24.07 17.18 11.66
C ARG A 57 24.88 16.60 10.51
N SER A 58 25.48 17.53 9.77
CA SER A 58 26.64 17.39 8.91
C SER A 58 27.64 16.32 9.41
N GLY A 59 27.87 15.29 8.58
CA GLY A 59 29.04 14.43 8.68
C GLY A 59 30.25 15.19 8.16
N ARG A 60 30.95 15.89 9.05
CA ARG A 60 32.31 16.38 8.82
C ARG A 60 33.25 15.19 8.95
N VAL A 61 33.92 14.79 7.88
CA VAL A 61 35.08 13.88 7.96
C VAL A 61 36.35 14.72 7.87
N PRO A 62 37.18 14.82 8.91
CA PRO A 62 38.54 15.34 8.77
C PRO A 62 39.45 14.17 8.36
N GLY A 63 39.88 14.16 7.11
CA GLY A 63 40.95 13.28 6.64
C GLY A 63 42.23 14.10 6.48
N ALA A 64 43.03 14.16 7.53
CA ALA A 64 44.41 14.63 7.50
C ALA A 64 45.33 13.40 7.42
N ALA A 65 46.15 13.33 6.37
CA ALA A 65 47.51 12.78 6.31
C ALA A 65 47.96 12.71 4.85
#